data_AF-L8X3L8-F1
#
_entry.id   AF-L8X3L8-F1
#
_cell.length_a   1.000
_cell.length_b   1.000
_cell.length_c   1.000
_cell.angle_alpha   90.00
_cell.angle_beta   90.00
_cell.angle_gamma   90.00
#
_symmetry.space_group_name_H-M   'P 1'
#
loop_
_entity.id
_entity.type
_entity.pdbx_description
1 polymer ?
#
loop_
_entity_poly.entity_id
_entity_poly.type
_entity_poly.pdbx_seq_one_letter_code
_entity_poly.pdbx_strand_id
1 'polypeptide(L)'
;MEYSVIVFDTAPTGHTLRFLSFPSVLEKALGKISSLSGRFGPMLQQVSAMMGGPGAGQQEDMFAKLDGMRAIITEVNQQFKDPEKTTFVCVCISEFLSLYETERLVQELTTYGIDTHNIVVNQLLFPKKTSDCEHCNVRYNMQQKYLAEAHELYDEFFHIITLPLLTEEVRGPEKLKSFSKMLVEPYVPVQ
;
A
#
# COMPACT_ATOMS: atom_id res chain seq x y z
N MET A 1 -14.36 10.23 -15.04
CA MET A 1 -13.48 11.22 -14.40
C MET A 1 -12.06 10.77 -14.68
N GLU A 2 -11.24 11.61 -15.28
CA GLU A 2 -9.82 11.33 -15.50
C GLU A 2 -9.03 12.11 -14.45
N TYR A 3 -8.32 11.39 -13.58
CA TYR A 3 -7.46 11.97 -12.55
C TYR A 3 -6.00 11.80 -12.96
N SER A 4 -5.16 12.79 -12.67
CA SER A 4 -3.72 12.73 -12.96
C SER A 4 -2.96 11.83 -11.98
N VAL A 5 -3.41 11.77 -10.73
CA VAL A 5 -2.82 10.96 -9.66
C VAL A 5 -3.94 10.46 -8.74
N ILE A 6 -3.75 9.27 -8.17
CA ILE A 6 -4.67 8.66 -7.21
C ILE A 6 -3.87 8.32 -5.96
N VAL A 7 -4.30 8.81 -4.80
CA VAL A 7 -3.72 8.46 -3.50
C VAL A 7 -4.60 7.38 -2.86
N PHE A 8 -4.01 6.22 -2.59
CA PHE A 8 -4.68 5.12 -1.90
C PHE A 8 -4.36 5.15 -0.41
N ASP A 9 -5.37 5.43 0.41
CA ASP A 9 -5.28 5.24 1.87
C ASP A 9 -5.58 3.79 2.21
N THR A 10 -4.55 3.07 2.66
CA THR A 10 -4.63 1.63 2.84
C THR A 10 -4.95 1.24 4.29
N ALA A 11 -5.50 0.05 4.48
CA ALA A 11 -5.68 -0.51 5.81
C ALA A 11 -4.32 -0.78 6.51
N PRO A 12 -4.29 -1.19 7.79
CA PRO A 12 -3.04 -1.62 8.42
C PRO A 12 -2.38 -2.79 7.67
N THR A 13 -1.04 -2.89 7.80
CA THR A 13 -0.11 -3.73 7.00
C THR A 13 -0.71 -5.02 6.43
N GLY A 14 -1.20 -5.92 7.27
CA GLY A 14 -1.69 -7.24 6.85
C GLY A 14 -2.85 -7.24 5.84
N HIS A 15 -3.72 -6.24 5.85
CA HIS A 15 -4.86 -6.18 4.92
C HIS A 15 -4.50 -5.51 3.59
N THR A 16 -3.56 -4.57 3.61
CA THR A 16 -3.07 -3.86 2.41
C THR A 16 -2.41 -4.80 1.43
N LEU A 17 -1.62 -5.73 1.93
CA LEU A 17 -0.91 -6.71 1.12
C LEU A 17 -1.86 -7.67 0.40
N ARG A 18 -2.99 -8.02 1.03
CA ARG A 18 -4.03 -8.82 0.39
C ARG A 18 -4.65 -8.08 -0.79
N PHE A 19 -4.86 -6.77 -0.66
CA PHE A 19 -5.35 -5.94 -1.77
C PHE A 19 -4.34 -5.89 -2.92
N LEU A 20 -3.05 -5.67 -2.63
CA LEU A 20 -1.99 -5.63 -3.65
C LEU A 20 -1.76 -6.98 -4.34
N SER A 21 -1.99 -8.10 -3.63
CA SER A 21 -1.92 -9.45 -4.22
C SER A 21 -3.15 -9.81 -5.07
N PHE A 22 -4.26 -9.10 -4.88
CA PHE A 22 -5.57 -9.46 -5.45
C PHE A 22 -5.56 -9.57 -6.98
N PRO A 23 -4.93 -8.66 -7.74
CA PRO A 23 -4.81 -8.80 -9.20
C PRO A 23 -4.19 -10.14 -9.60
N SER A 24 -3.09 -10.54 -8.96
CA SER A 24 -2.40 -11.80 -9.28
C SER A 24 -3.23 -13.04 -8.91
N VAL A 25 -4.01 -12.97 -7.83
CA VAL A 25 -4.92 -14.07 -7.41
C VAL A 25 -6.07 -14.20 -8.40
N LEU A 26 -6.69 -13.09 -8.79
CA LEU A 26 -7.76 -13.09 -9.78
C LEU A 26 -7.27 -13.57 -11.15
N GLU A 27 -6.09 -13.13 -11.60
CA GLU A 27 -5.51 -13.57 -12.87
C GLU A 27 -5.33 -15.10 -12.89
N LYS A 28 -4.80 -15.68 -11.80
CA LYS A 28 -4.67 -17.13 -11.64
C LYS A 28 -6.03 -17.84 -11.63
N ALA A 29 -7.03 -17.28 -10.96
CA ALA A 29 -8.37 -17.84 -10.90
C ALA A 29 -9.05 -17.82 -12.28
N LEU A 30 -9.00 -16.69 -12.99
CA LEU A 30 -9.53 -16.53 -14.34
C LEU A 30 -8.83 -17.48 -15.32
N GLY A 31 -7.51 -17.64 -15.24
CA GLY A 31 -6.77 -18.60 -16.05
C GLY A 31 -7.21 -20.05 -15.82
N LYS A 32 -7.50 -20.44 -14.57
CA LYS A 32 -8.04 -21.77 -14.26
C LYS A 32 -9.46 -21.95 -14.81
N ILE A 33 -10.34 -20.95 -14.70
CA ILE A 33 -11.70 -21.01 -15.25
C ILE A 33 -11.67 -21.12 -16.78
N SER A 34 -10.81 -20.33 -17.44
CA SER A 34 -10.62 -20.38 -18.90
C SER A 34 -10.11 -21.76 -19.37
N SER A 35 -9.14 -22.35 -18.66
CA SER A 35 -8.65 -23.70 -19.01
C SER A 35 -9.66 -24.83 -18.74
N LEU A 36 -10.47 -24.74 -17.67
CA LEU A 36 -11.55 -25.68 -17.40
C LEU A 36 -12.64 -25.58 -18.47
N SER A 37 -13.09 -24.36 -18.76
CA SER A 37 -14.12 -24.14 -19.78
C SER A 37 -13.68 -24.56 -21.18
N GLY A 38 -12.42 -24.35 -21.56
CA GLY A 38 -11.90 -24.88 -22.82
C GLY A 38 -11.96 -26.41 -22.92
N ARG A 39 -11.78 -27.12 -21.79
CA ARG A 39 -11.85 -28.60 -21.74
C ARG A 39 -13.27 -29.14 -21.68
N PHE A 40 -14.17 -28.47 -20.96
CA PHE A 40 -15.56 -28.92 -20.74
C PHE A 40 -16.58 -28.24 -21.66
N GLY A 41 -16.16 -27.23 -22.43
CA GLY A 41 -17.01 -26.44 -23.33
C GLY A 41 -17.78 -27.30 -24.33
N PRO A 42 -17.11 -28.18 -25.11
CA PRO A 42 -17.78 -29.04 -26.09
C PRO A 42 -18.83 -29.96 -25.44
N MET A 43 -18.53 -30.47 -24.24
CA MET A 43 -19.44 -31.35 -23.48
C MET A 43 -20.64 -30.58 -22.92
N LEU A 44 -20.42 -29.39 -22.33
CA LEU A 44 -21.48 -28.52 -21.83
C LEU A 44 -22.42 -28.06 -22.95
N GLN A 45 -21.87 -27.72 -24.12
CA GLN A 45 -22.65 -27.29 -25.27
C GLN A 45 -23.50 -28.44 -25.83
N GLN A 46 -22.96 -29.66 -25.84
CA GLN A 46 -23.70 -30.86 -26.24
C GLN A 46 -24.82 -31.22 -25.26
N VAL A 47 -24.58 -31.11 -23.95
CA VAL A 47 -25.60 -31.37 -22.91
C VAL A 47 -26.69 -30.29 -22.91
N SER A 48 -26.32 -29.02 -23.08
CA SER A 48 -27.26 -27.89 -23.18
C SER A 48 -28.16 -28.02 -24.41
N ALA A 49 -27.60 -28.41 -25.56
CA ALA A 49 -28.36 -28.69 -26.78
C ALA A 49 -29.35 -29.86 -26.60
N MET A 50 -28.99 -30.87 -25.82
CA MET A 50 -29.85 -32.04 -25.55
C MET A 50 -30.98 -31.75 -24.55
N MET A 51 -30.78 -30.82 -23.61
CA MET A 51 -31.75 -30.42 -22.58
C MET A 51 -32.65 -29.24 -23.00
N GLY A 52 -32.55 -28.75 -24.25
CA GLY A 52 -33.35 -27.63 -24.75
C GLY A 52 -33.11 -26.31 -24.00
N GLY A 53 -31.98 -26.18 -23.30
CA GLY A 53 -31.68 -25.01 -22.46
C GLY A 53 -31.23 -23.82 -23.32
N PRO A 54 -31.60 -22.58 -22.95
CA PRO A 54 -30.99 -21.40 -23.55
C PRO A 54 -29.52 -21.35 -23.10
N GLY A 55 -28.53 -21.35 -24.00
CA GLY A 55 -27.15 -21.52 -23.50
C GLY A 55 -25.99 -20.94 -24.27
N ALA A 56 -25.92 -21.07 -25.61
CA ALA A 56 -24.70 -20.69 -26.33
C ALA A 56 -24.35 -19.18 -26.20
N GLY A 57 -25.35 -18.30 -26.35
CA GLY A 57 -25.13 -16.85 -26.29
C GLY A 57 -24.88 -16.27 -24.89
N GLN A 58 -25.45 -16.87 -23.83
CA GLN A 58 -25.16 -16.44 -22.44
C GLN A 58 -23.77 -16.89 -21.99
N GLN A 59 -23.31 -18.03 -22.50
CA GLN A 59 -21.99 -18.55 -22.20
C GLN A 59 -20.89 -17.71 -22.90
N GLU A 60 -21.08 -17.33 -24.17
CA GLU A 60 -20.18 -16.39 -24.87
C GLU A 60 -20.11 -15.01 -24.21
N ASP A 61 -21.25 -14.44 -23.79
CA ASP A 61 -21.27 -13.13 -23.12
C ASP A 61 -20.59 -13.16 -21.74
N MET A 62 -20.66 -14.29 -21.01
CA MET A 62 -19.87 -14.48 -19.80
C MET A 62 -18.36 -14.55 -20.08
N PHE A 63 -17.93 -15.27 -21.12
CA PHE A 63 -16.52 -15.35 -21.48
C PHE A 63 -15.94 -14.00 -21.90
N ALA A 64 -16.67 -13.24 -22.72
CA ALA A 64 -16.26 -11.89 -23.11
C ALA A 64 -16.07 -10.95 -21.90
N LYS A 65 -16.95 -11.03 -20.90
CA LYS A 65 -16.80 -10.27 -19.65
C LYS A 65 -15.59 -10.71 -18.83
N LEU A 66 -15.33 -12.01 -18.75
CA LEU A 66 -14.16 -12.54 -18.04
C LEU A 66 -12.84 -12.13 -18.70
N ASP A 67 -12.78 -12.11 -20.03
CA ASP A 67 -11.62 -11.64 -20.78
C ASP A 67 -11.40 -10.13 -20.61
N GLY A 68 -12.49 -9.34 -20.64
CA GLY A 68 -12.43 -7.90 -20.34
C GLY A 68 -11.91 -7.62 -18.93
N MET A 69 -12.39 -8.36 -17.93
CA MET A 69 -11.88 -8.25 -16.55
C MET A 69 -10.40 -8.62 -16.47
N ARG A 70 -9.98 -9.69 -17.15
CA ARG A 70 -8.57 -10.10 -17.20
C ARG A 70 -7.68 -9.00 -17.75
N ALA A 71 -8.08 -8.36 -18.85
CA ALA A 71 -7.32 -7.27 -19.45
C ALA A 71 -7.13 -6.09 -18.47
N ILE A 72 -8.20 -5.69 -17.78
CA ILE A 72 -8.14 -4.62 -16.76
C ILE A 72 -7.19 -5.01 -15.61
N ILE A 73 -7.28 -6.25 -15.13
CA ILE A 73 -6.44 -6.75 -14.03
C ILE A 73 -4.96 -6.78 -14.42
N THR A 74 -4.65 -7.25 -15.64
CA THR A 74 -3.29 -7.27 -16.15
C THR A 74 -2.73 -5.86 -16.28
N GLU A 75 -3.51 -4.92 -16.81
CA GLU A 75 -3.11 -3.51 -16.92
C GLU A 75 -2.82 -2.90 -15.53
N VAL A 76 -3.71 -3.08 -14.56
CA VAL A 76 -3.51 -2.58 -13.19
C VAL A 76 -2.26 -3.19 -12.55
N ASN A 77 -2.04 -4.49 -12.73
CA ASN A 77 -0.86 -5.18 -12.20
C ASN A 77 0.44 -4.70 -12.86
N GLN A 78 0.41 -4.35 -14.14
CA GLN A 78 1.56 -3.73 -14.83
C GLN A 78 1.84 -2.33 -14.29
N GLN A 79 0.81 -1.51 -14.12
CA GLN A 79 0.97 -0.15 -13.59
C GLN A 79 1.47 -0.15 -12.14
N PHE A 80 1.03 -1.09 -11.30
CA PHE A 80 1.52 -1.21 -9.91
C PHE A 80 3.00 -1.59 -9.81
N LYS A 81 3.57 -2.20 -10.85
CA LYS A 81 4.98 -2.60 -10.91
C LYS A 81 5.85 -1.59 -11.67
N ASP A 82 5.26 -0.52 -12.16
CA ASP A 82 5.96 0.54 -12.89
C ASP A 82 6.42 1.61 -11.89
N PRO A 83 7.72 1.71 -11.56
CA PRO A 83 8.23 2.66 -10.56
C PRO A 83 8.04 4.13 -10.99
N GLU A 84 7.87 4.40 -12.29
CA GLU A 84 7.62 5.76 -12.79
C GLU A 84 6.15 6.18 -12.61
N LYS A 85 5.24 5.23 -12.31
CA LYS A 85 3.80 5.49 -12.17
C LYS A 85 3.27 5.23 -10.77
N THR A 86 3.79 4.21 -10.09
CA THR A 86 3.30 3.77 -8.78
C THR A 86 4.47 3.68 -7.80
N THR A 87 4.29 4.31 -6.65
CA THR A 87 5.20 4.17 -5.51
C THR A 87 4.39 4.03 -4.22
N PHE A 88 5.00 3.37 -3.23
CA PHE A 88 4.43 3.20 -1.90
C PHE A 88 5.16 4.09 -0.89
N VAL A 89 4.39 4.74 -0.01
CA VAL A 89 4.95 5.55 1.10
C VAL A 89 4.62 4.86 2.41
N CYS A 90 5.64 4.38 3.11
CA CYS A 90 5.47 3.74 4.42
C CYS A 90 5.31 4.80 5.51
N VAL A 91 4.44 4.57 6.48
CA VAL A 91 4.28 5.44 7.65
C VAL A 91 4.42 4.61 8.91
N CYS A 92 5.28 5.04 9.83
CA CYS A 92 5.56 4.35 11.08
C CYS A 92 5.74 5.33 12.24
N ILE A 93 5.84 4.79 13.45
CA ILE A 93 6.28 5.52 14.64
C ILE A 93 7.63 4.96 15.10
N SER A 94 8.40 5.76 15.84
CA SER A 94 9.72 5.34 16.32
C SER A 94 9.64 4.41 17.55
N GLU A 95 9.15 3.19 17.32
CA GLU A 95 9.05 2.11 18.29
C GLU A 95 9.35 0.76 17.62
N PHE A 96 9.89 -0.18 18.39
CA PHE A 96 10.31 -1.49 17.91
C PHE A 96 9.29 -2.21 17.02
N LEU A 97 8.05 -2.38 17.51
CA LEU A 97 7.03 -3.13 16.78
C LEU A 97 6.63 -2.43 15.48
N SER A 98 6.58 -1.09 15.48
CA SER A 98 6.22 -0.33 14.29
C SER A 98 7.31 -0.39 13.22
N LEU A 99 8.59 -0.36 13.61
CA LEU A 99 9.69 -0.52 12.67
C LEU A 99 9.76 -1.95 12.10
N TYR A 100 9.56 -2.96 12.95
CA TYR A 100 9.53 -4.36 12.53
C TYR A 100 8.41 -4.63 11.52
N GLU A 101 7.19 -4.13 11.76
CA GLU A 101 6.08 -4.27 10.80
C GLU A 101 6.34 -3.50 9.50
N THR A 102 7.05 -2.37 9.57
CA THR A 102 7.45 -1.60 8.38
C THR A 102 8.49 -2.35 7.56
N GLU A 103 9.48 -2.96 8.19
CA GLU A 103 10.48 -3.79 7.51
C GLU A 103 9.80 -4.95 6.77
N ARG A 104 8.90 -5.65 7.46
CA ARG A 104 8.14 -6.74 6.86
C ARG A 104 7.31 -6.28 5.66
N LEU A 105 6.66 -5.12 5.78
CA LEU A 105 5.92 -4.51 4.67
C LEU A 105 6.84 -4.20 3.48
N VAL A 106 8.02 -3.62 3.70
CA VAL A 106 9.00 -3.31 2.65
C VAL A 106 9.48 -4.58 1.92
N GLN A 107 9.77 -5.65 2.67
CA GLN A 107 10.16 -6.95 2.09
C GLN A 107 9.04 -7.54 1.22
N GLU A 108 7.78 -7.45 1.67
CA GLU A 108 6.64 -7.93 0.91
C GLU A 108 6.37 -7.08 -0.33
N LEU A 109 6.46 -5.74 -0.25
CA LEU A 109 6.37 -4.84 -1.41
C LEU A 109 7.43 -5.17 -2.47
N THR A 110 8.67 -5.39 -2.03
CA THR A 110 9.77 -5.83 -2.90
C THR A 110 9.45 -7.16 -3.60
N THR A 111 8.87 -8.11 -2.86
CA THR A 111 8.44 -9.41 -3.42
C THR A 111 7.34 -9.25 -4.48
N TYR A 112 6.45 -8.27 -4.32
CA TYR A 112 5.43 -7.94 -5.31
C TYR A 112 5.94 -7.08 -6.47
N GLY A 113 7.17 -6.56 -6.38
CA GLY A 113 7.76 -5.66 -7.37
C GLY A 113 7.14 -4.28 -7.37
N ILE A 114 6.63 -3.82 -6.22
CA ILE A 114 6.08 -2.48 -6.04
C ILE A 114 7.18 -1.58 -5.49
N ASP A 115 7.41 -0.46 -6.15
CA ASP A 115 8.41 0.52 -5.75
C ASP A 115 8.07 1.18 -4.39
N THR A 116 9.10 1.37 -3.57
CA THR A 116 9.01 2.12 -2.32
C THR A 116 10.36 2.73 -2.00
N HIS A 117 10.38 4.04 -1.77
CA HIS A 117 11.59 4.81 -1.49
C HIS A 117 11.36 5.94 -0.48
N ASN A 118 10.22 5.94 0.22
CA ASN A 118 9.89 6.95 1.24
C ASN A 118 9.34 6.29 2.51
N ILE A 119 9.84 6.72 3.66
CA ILE A 119 9.34 6.33 4.98
C ILE A 119 9.06 7.59 5.79
N VAL A 120 7.85 7.71 6.34
CA VAL A 120 7.46 8.80 7.25
C VAL A 120 7.46 8.28 8.68
N VAL A 121 8.32 8.83 9.53
CA VAL A 121 8.35 8.55 10.98
C VAL A 121 7.58 9.66 11.70
N ASN A 122 6.38 9.32 12.18
CA ASN A 122 5.47 10.26 12.81
C ASN A 122 5.56 10.23 14.35
N GLN A 123 4.97 11.24 14.99
CA GLN A 123 4.83 11.37 16.44
C GLN A 123 6.17 11.40 17.20
N LEU A 124 7.21 11.98 16.60
CA LEU A 124 8.49 12.19 17.26
C LEU A 124 8.37 13.31 18.29
N LEU A 125 8.81 13.04 19.52
CA LEU A 125 8.92 14.06 20.54
C LEU A 125 10.17 14.90 20.29
N PHE A 126 10.06 16.21 20.52
CA PHE A 126 11.19 17.12 20.51
C PHE A 126 11.11 18.02 21.75
N PRO A 127 11.45 17.50 22.95
CA PRO A 127 11.44 18.31 24.16
C PRO A 127 12.48 19.43 24.05
N LYS A 128 12.15 20.62 24.57
CA LYS A 128 13.11 21.72 24.70
C LYS A 128 14.27 21.30 25.59
N LYS A 129 15.46 21.86 25.35
CA LYS A 129 16.64 21.58 26.18
C LYS A 129 16.44 21.89 27.67
N THR A 130 15.55 22.82 27.97
CA THR A 130 15.20 23.23 29.34
C THR A 130 14.02 22.45 29.94
N SER A 131 13.53 21.40 29.28
CA SER A 131 12.38 20.63 29.74
C SER A 131 12.74 19.75 30.94
N ASP A 132 12.01 19.91 32.03
CA ASP A 132 12.11 19.13 33.28
C ASP A 132 11.22 17.87 33.30
N CYS A 133 10.44 17.64 32.24
CA CYS A 133 9.60 16.44 32.11
C CYS A 133 10.45 15.15 31.94
N GLU A 134 10.61 14.41 33.03
CA GLU A 134 11.34 13.13 33.07
C GLU A 134 10.82 12.13 32.02
N HIS A 135 9.50 11.90 31.98
CA HIS A 135 8.88 10.97 31.04
C HIS A 135 9.10 11.37 29.58
N CYS A 136 9.06 12.67 29.28
CA CYS A 136 9.26 13.18 27.92
C CYS A 136 10.70 12.94 27.45
N ASN A 137 11.68 13.19 28.33
CA ASN A 137 13.09 12.98 28.03
C ASN A 137 13.42 11.47 27.87
N VAL A 138 12.85 10.61 28.72
CA VAL A 138 12.99 9.15 28.60
C VAL A 138 12.38 8.67 27.28
N ARG A 139 11.16 9.11 26.94
CA ARG A 139 10.50 8.72 25.69
C ARG A 139 11.24 9.23 24.46
N TYR A 140 11.74 10.46 24.48
CA TYR A 140 12.60 11.00 23.44
C TYR A 140 13.83 10.11 23.22
N ASN A 141 14.57 9.75 24.28
CA ASN A 141 15.75 8.91 24.16
C ASN A 141 15.43 7.51 23.59
N MET A 142 14.29 6.92 23.97
CA MET A 142 13.82 5.66 23.37
C MET A 142 13.52 5.82 21.88
N GLN A 143 12.84 6.90 21.48
CA GLN A 143 12.55 7.19 20.08
C GLN A 143 13.84 7.47 19.27
N GLN A 144 14.84 8.14 19.85
CA GLN A 144 16.12 8.40 19.16
C GLN A 144 16.89 7.12 18.87
N LYS A 145 16.84 6.13 19.78
CA LYS A 145 17.43 4.81 19.53
C LYS A 145 16.83 4.16 18.28
N TYR A 146 15.51 4.04 18.22
CA TYR A 146 14.83 3.39 17.09
C TYR A 146 14.90 4.22 15.81
N LEU A 147 14.93 5.55 15.92
CA LEU A 147 15.12 6.43 14.77
C LEU A 147 16.51 6.23 14.17
N ALA A 148 17.55 6.09 15.00
CA ALA A 148 18.90 5.77 14.55
C ALA A 148 18.97 4.40 13.85
N GLU A 149 18.30 3.37 14.40
CA GLU A 149 18.18 2.05 13.76
C GLU A 149 17.47 2.17 12.39
N ALA A 150 16.43 2.99 12.27
CA ALA A 150 15.75 3.22 11.00
C ALA A 150 16.67 3.91 9.97
N HIS A 151 17.44 4.93 10.39
CA HIS A 151 18.43 5.58 9.53
C HIS A 151 19.52 4.59 9.08
N GLU A 152 20.05 3.76 9.98
CA GLU A 152 21.08 2.77 9.66
C GLU A 152 20.60 1.75 8.61
N LEU A 153 19.33 1.32 8.70
CA LEU A 153 18.76 0.33 7.78
C LEU A 153 18.35 0.92 6.42
N TYR A 154 17.91 2.17 6.38
CA TYR A 154 17.17 2.70 5.23
C TYR A 154 17.75 3.94 4.57
N ASP A 155 18.70 4.69 5.17
CA ASP A 155 19.18 5.97 4.61
C ASP A 155 19.81 5.86 3.22
N GLU A 156 20.39 4.70 2.88
CA GLU A 156 21.02 4.52 1.56
C GLU A 156 20.00 4.42 0.42
N PHE A 157 18.77 3.97 0.70
CA PHE A 157 17.77 3.63 -0.32
C PHE A 157 16.45 4.38 -0.17
N PHE A 158 16.17 4.93 1.02
CA PHE A 158 14.91 5.59 1.34
C PHE A 158 15.13 7.02 1.81
N HIS A 159 14.18 7.87 1.45
CA HIS A 159 14.04 9.18 2.06
C HIS A 159 13.20 9.08 3.34
N ILE A 160 13.85 9.32 4.48
CA ILE A 160 13.20 9.29 5.80
C ILE A 160 12.71 10.70 6.16
N ILE A 161 11.38 10.85 6.25
CA ILE A 161 10.71 12.09 6.64
C ILE A 161 10.33 11.99 8.12
N THR A 162 10.81 12.94 8.92
CA THR A 162 10.54 12.98 10.37
C THR A 162 9.47 14.02 10.69
N LEU A 163 8.41 13.61 11.37
CA LEU A 163 7.30 14.48 11.76
C LEU A 163 7.13 14.55 13.28
N PRO A 164 6.94 15.75 13.84
CA PRO A 164 6.79 15.93 15.27
C PRO A 164 5.43 15.45 15.77
N LEU A 165 5.37 15.05 17.03
CA LEU A 165 4.12 14.96 17.78
C LEU A 165 3.58 16.38 18.02
N LEU A 166 2.37 16.64 17.53
CA LEU A 166 1.67 17.91 17.76
C LEU A 166 0.86 17.86 19.06
N THR A 167 0.68 19.02 19.68
CA THR A 167 -0.09 19.18 20.93
C THR A 167 -1.60 19.13 20.75
N GLU A 168 -2.06 19.22 19.50
CA GLU A 168 -3.47 19.17 19.14
C GLU A 168 -3.69 18.13 18.05
N GLU A 169 -4.88 17.53 18.04
CA GLU A 169 -5.31 16.66 16.95
C GLU A 169 -5.34 17.43 15.62
N VAL A 170 -4.78 16.80 14.57
CA VAL A 170 -4.76 17.35 13.21
C VAL A 170 -6.12 17.11 12.56
N ARG A 171 -7.04 18.03 12.81
CA ARG A 171 -8.42 17.96 12.30
C ARG A 171 -8.82 19.23 11.56
N GLY A 172 -9.50 19.04 10.42
CA GLY A 172 -9.98 20.11 9.57
C GLY A 172 -8.94 20.56 8.53
N PRO A 173 -9.39 21.24 7.46
CA PRO A 173 -8.58 21.52 6.28
C PRO A 173 -7.37 22.41 6.58
N GLU A 174 -7.51 23.40 7.47
CA GLU A 174 -6.41 24.32 7.78
C GLU A 174 -5.28 23.63 8.55
N LYS A 175 -5.61 22.78 9.53
CA LYS A 175 -4.60 22.00 10.26
C LYS A 175 -3.93 20.95 9.37
N LEU A 176 -4.69 20.31 8.47
CA LEU A 176 -4.13 19.39 7.48
C LEU A 176 -3.15 20.10 6.54
N LYS A 177 -3.50 21.30 6.05
CA LYS A 177 -2.59 22.12 5.22
C LYS A 177 -1.33 22.54 5.98
N SER A 178 -1.44 22.91 7.26
CA SER A 178 -0.24 23.24 8.04
C SER A 178 0.63 22.01 8.29
N PHE A 179 0.02 20.84 8.55
CA PHE A 179 0.72 19.59 8.76
C PHE A 179 1.42 19.11 7.49
N SER A 180 0.76 19.21 6.33
CA SER A 180 1.31 18.74 5.05
C SER A 180 2.56 19.50 4.61
N LYS A 181 2.77 20.74 5.07
CA LYS A 181 4.00 21.47 4.80
C LYS A 181 5.23 20.77 5.39
N MET A 182 5.10 20.13 6.55
CA MET A 182 6.19 19.41 7.20
C MET A 182 6.60 18.12 6.45
N LEU A 183 5.78 17.65 5.50
CA LEU A 183 6.14 16.53 4.62
C LEU A 183 7.12 16.94 3.51
N VAL A 184 7.15 18.23 3.15
CA VAL A 184 7.96 18.76 2.05
C VAL A 184 9.10 19.65 2.55
N GLU A 185 8.89 20.35 3.66
CA GLU A 185 9.88 21.17 4.33
C GLU A 185 10.29 20.47 5.64
N PRO A 186 11.57 20.07 5.80
CA PRO A 186 12.02 19.38 7.00
C PRO A 186 11.70 20.19 8.26
N TYR A 187 11.02 19.57 9.22
CA TYR A 187 10.68 20.21 10.48
C TYR A 187 11.95 20.50 11.29
N VAL A 188 12.12 21.75 11.72
CA VAL A 188 13.21 22.16 12.61
C VAL A 188 12.66 22.39 14.01
N PRO A 189 13.05 21.57 15.00
CA PRO A 189 12.61 21.76 16.38
C PRO A 189 13.02 23.11 16.93
N VAL A 190 12.09 23.79 17.62
CA VAL A 190 12.39 25.01 18.38
C VAL A 190 13.14 24.60 19.65
N GLN A 191 14.46 24.81 19.68
CA GLN A 191 15.34 24.41 20.79
C GLN A 191 15.19 25.29 22.04
#